data_AF-A0A124HR83-F1
#
_entry.id   AF-A0A124HR83-F1
#
_cell.length_a   1.000
_cell.length_b   1.000
_cell.length_c   1.000
_cell.angle_alpha   90.00
_cell.angle_beta   90.00
_cell.angle_gamma   90.00
#
_symmetry.space_group_name_H-M   'P 1'
#
loop_
_entity.id
_entity.type
_entity.pdbx_description
1 polymer ?
#
loop_
_entity_poly.entity_id
_entity_poly.type
_entity_poly.pdbx_seq_one_letter_code
_entity_poly.pdbx_strand_id
1 'polypeptide(L)' 'MTTYPCPNPACDGRRRTGQYLCWDCWDALPAPARTQLSRRDPAARARLQLLYRQLQAGVPPQRIQIEPIGA' A
#
# COMPACT_ATOMS: atom_id res chain seq x y z
N MET A 1 19.46 8.27 5.82
CA MET A 1 18.27 7.67 5.15
C MET A 1 17.09 8.60 5.33
N THR A 2 16.52 9.12 4.25
CA THR A 2 15.32 9.97 4.33
C THR A 2 14.10 9.11 4.62
N THR A 3 13.29 9.53 5.60
CA THR A 3 12.03 8.85 5.95
C THR A 3 10.86 9.80 5.74
N TYR A 4 9.76 9.25 5.23
CA TYR A 4 8.52 9.96 4.97
C TYR A 4 7.42 9.44 5.89
N PRO A 5 6.41 10.26 6.25
CA PRO A 5 5.22 9.78 6.93
C PRO A 5 4.56 8.62 6.16
N CYS A 6 3.98 7.67 6.90
CA CYS A 6 3.18 6.61 6.30
C CYS A 6 1.94 7.23 5.61
N PRO A 7 1.60 6.82 4.38
CA PRO A 7 0.37 7.27 3.71
C PRO A 7 -0.94 6.85 4.37
N ASN A 8 -0.91 5.93 5.35
CA ASN A 8 -2.08 5.58 6.14
C ASN A 8 -2.35 6.67 7.19
N PRO A 9 -3.46 7.43 7.12
CA PRO A 9 -3.74 8.52 8.06
C PRO A 9 -3.98 8.04 9.50
N ALA A 10 -4.30 6.76 9.70
CA ALA A 10 -4.46 6.15 11.02
C ALA A 10 -3.14 5.60 11.60
N CYS A 11 -2.00 5.92 10.98
CA CYS A 11 -0.69 5.42 11.38
C CYS A 11 0.35 6.55 11.47
N ASP A 12 0.96 6.70 12.63
CA ASP A 12 2.07 7.65 12.85
C ASP A 12 3.44 7.09 12.44
N GLY A 13 3.45 5.93 11.79
CA GLY A 13 4.66 5.25 11.32
C GLY A 13 5.38 6.02 10.22
N ARG A 14 6.63 5.63 9.97
CA ARG A 14 7.46 6.21 8.91
C ARG A 14 7.89 5.15 7.91
N ARG A 15 7.91 5.52 6.63
CA ARG A 15 8.41 4.69 5.53
C ARG A 15 9.73 5.22 4.98
N ARG A 16 10.54 4.33 4.43
CA ARG A 16 11.79 4.69 3.73
C ARG A 16 11.50 4.98 2.25
N THR A 17 12.43 5.68 1.59
CA THR A 17 12.40 5.81 0.12
C THR A 17 12.30 4.44 -0.54
N GLY A 18 11.40 4.30 -1.51
CA GLY A 18 11.14 3.02 -2.20
C GLY A 18 10.11 2.11 -1.54
N GLN A 19 9.68 2.38 -0.30
CA GLN A 19 8.56 1.69 0.34
C GLN A 19 7.25 2.41 0.05
N TYR A 20 6.16 1.66 -0.14
CA TYR A 20 4.81 2.23 -0.28
C TYR A 20 4.20 2.61 1.07
N LEU A 21 4.45 1.81 2.11
CA LEU A 21 3.96 2.00 3.48
C LEU A 21 5.11 1.82 4.48
N CYS A 22 4.87 2.15 5.76
CA CYS A 22 5.76 1.69 6.83
C CYS A 22 5.68 0.15 6.95
N TRP A 23 6.63 -0.44 7.68
CA TRP A 23 6.70 -1.90 7.84
C TRP A 23 5.43 -2.49 8.47
N ASP A 24 4.89 -1.87 9.51
CA ASP A 24 3.69 -2.40 10.20
C ASP A 24 2.45 -2.35 9.32
N CYS A 25 2.22 -1.23 8.62
CA CYS A 25 1.10 -1.12 7.69
C CYS A 25 1.27 -2.05 6.48
N TRP A 26 2.50 -2.30 6.04
CA TRP A 26 2.77 -3.25 4.97
C TRP A 26 2.48 -4.69 5.42
N ASP A 27 2.92 -5.09 6.60
CA ASP A 27 2.71 -6.45 7.10
C ASP A 27 1.25 -6.73 7.45
N ALA A 28 0.51 -5.71 7.87
CA ALA A 28 -0.93 -5.79 8.10
C ALA A 28 -1.76 -5.98 6.82
N LEU A 29 -1.19 -5.78 5.62
CA LEU A 29 -1.90 -6.04 4.37
C LEU A 29 -2.13 -7.55 4.16
N PRO A 30 -3.30 -7.95 3.64
CA PRO A 30 -3.54 -9.32 3.22
C PRO A 30 -2.45 -9.79 2.23
N ALA A 31 -2.04 -11.06 2.34
CA ALA A 31 -1.03 -11.64 1.46
C ALA A 31 -1.34 -11.43 -0.04
N PRO A 32 -2.59 -11.61 -0.52
CA PRO A 32 -2.93 -11.34 -1.92
C PRO A 32 -2.68 -9.87 -2.34
N ALA A 33 -3.01 -8.92 -1.46
CA ALA A 33 -2.78 -7.49 -1.71
C ALA A 33 -1.29 -7.18 -1.80
N ARG A 34 -0.47 -7.72 -0.89
CA ARG A 34 1.00 -7.61 -0.96
C ARG A 34 1.54 -8.17 -2.27
N THR A 35 1.10 -9.37 -2.66
CA THR A 35 1.52 -10.00 -3.92
C THR A 35 1.20 -9.12 -5.14
N GLN A 36 0.01 -8.53 -5.20
CA GLN A 36 -0.37 -7.66 -6.32
C GLN A 36 0.41 -6.34 -6.33
N LEU A 37 0.68 -5.75 -5.16
CA LEU A 37 1.46 -4.51 -5.04
C LEU A 37 2.95 -4.72 -5.34
N SER A 38 3.49 -5.91 -5.13
CA SER A 38 4.88 -6.23 -5.47
C SER A 38 5.13 -6.48 -6.96
N ARG A 39 4.08 -6.60 -7.79
CA ARG A 39 4.23 -6.82 -9.24
C ARG A 39 4.75 -5.55 -9.93
N ARG A 40 5.73 -5.75 -10.82
CA ARG A 40 6.33 -4.70 -11.65
C ARG A 40 5.81 -4.80 -13.08
N ASP A 41 4.55 -4.43 -13.27
CA ASP A 41 3.88 -4.42 -14.57
C ASP A 41 3.31 -3.02 -14.86
N PRO A 42 2.76 -2.77 -16.07
CA PRO A 42 2.18 -1.45 -16.41
C PRO A 42 1.06 -1.01 -15.45
N ALA A 43 0.39 -1.94 -14.78
CA ALA A 43 -0.68 -1.66 -13.82
C ALA A 43 -0.18 -1.33 -12.40
N ALA A 44 1.13 -1.42 -12.12
CA ALA A 44 1.69 -1.19 -10.79
C ALA A 44 1.30 0.19 -10.20
N ARG A 45 1.33 1.24 -11.03
CA ARG A 45 0.96 2.60 -10.60
C ARG A 45 -0.52 2.70 -10.25
N ALA A 46 -1.39 2.02 -11.00
CA ALA A 46 -2.83 2.01 -10.74
C ALA A 46 -3.16 1.27 -9.43
N ARG A 47 -2.49 0.15 -9.15
CA ARG A 47 -2.62 -0.57 -7.87
C ARG A 47 -2.14 0.27 -6.68
N LEU A 48 -1.05 1.02 -6.83
CA LEU A 48 -0.58 1.94 -5.79
C LEU A 48 -1.57 3.08 -5.51
N GLN A 49 -2.18 3.64 -6.56
CA GLN A 49 -3.24 4.65 -6.40
C GLN A 49 -4.47 4.08 -5.69
N LEU A 50 -4.86 2.84 -6.02
CA LEU A 50 -5.97 2.15 -5.36
C LEU A 50 -5.70 1.93 -3.87
N LEU A 51 -4.48 1.49 -3.51
CA LEU A 51 -4.04 1.37 -2.12
C LEU A 51 -4.21 2.68 -1.36
N TYR A 52 -3.68 3.78 -1.91
CA TYR A 52 -3.77 5.08 -1.24
C TYR A 52 -5.20 5.60 -1.16
N ARG A 53 -6.04 5.37 -2.17
CA ARG A 53 -7.45 5.75 -2.11
C ARG A 53 -8.17 5.03 -0.96
N GLN A 54 -7.95 3.72 -0.81
CA GLN A 54 -8.57 2.95 0.26
C GLN A 54 -8.10 3.41 1.65
N LEU A 55 -6.81 3.67 1.82
CA LEU A 55 -6.27 4.21 3.07
C LEU A 55 -6.86 5.58 3.42
N GLN A 56 -6.98 6.47 2.43
CA GLN A 56 -7.58 7.79 2.62
C GLN A 56 -9.09 7.72 2.88
N ALA A 57 -9.76 6.67 2.40
CA ALA A 57 -11.15 6.37 2.74
C ALA A 57 -11.30 5.75 4.15
N GLY A 58 -10.21 5.60 4.92
CA GLY A 58 -10.23 5.02 6.25
C GLY A 58 -10.33 3.49 6.27
N VAL A 59 -10.10 2.82 5.13
CA VAL A 59 -10.05 1.35 5.10
C VAL A 59 -8.79 0.90 5.83
N PRO A 60 -8.90 0.10 6.91
CA PRO A 60 -7.74 -0.34 7.64
C PRO A 60 -6.92 -1.33 6.79
N PRO A 61 -5.58 -1.40 6.94
CA PRO A 61 -4.71 -2.22 6.10
C PRO A 61 -5.16 -3.68 5.95
N GLN A 62 -5.69 -4.31 7.01
CA GLN A 62 -6.13 -5.71 6.98
C GLN A 62 -7.34 -5.96 6.06
N ARG A 63 -8.07 -4.91 5.67
CA ARG A 63 -9.25 -4.99 4.79
C ARG A 63 -8.96 -4.50 3.37
N ILE A 64 -7.73 -4.08 3.08
CA ILE A 64 -7.38 -3.57 1.76
C ILE A 64 -7.37 -4.70 0.74
N GLN A 65 -8.08 -4.48 -0.36
CA GLN A 65 -8.14 -5.41 -1.48
C GLN A 65 -7.52 -4.74 -2.71
N ILE A 66 -6.55 -5.41 -3.31
CA ILE A 66 -5.94 -4.98 -4.57
C ILE A 66 -6.25 -6.04 -5.59
N GLU A 67 -7.13 -5.71 -6.53
CA GLU A 67 -7.51 -6.61 -7.61
C GLU A 67 -6.48 -6.56 -8.75
N PRO A 68 -6.40 -7.62 -9.56
CA PRO A 68 -5.68 -7.56 -10.82
C PRO A 68 -6.31 -6.50 -11.72
N ILE A 69 -5.58 -5.44 -12.04
CA ILE A 69 -6.02 -4.44 -13.01
C ILE A 69 -5.53 -4.92 -14.38
N GLY A 70 -6.41 -5.62 -15.11
CA GLY A 70 -6.27 -5.96 -16.54
C GLY A 70 -5.21 -7.00 -16.90
N ALA A 71 -5.64 -7.99 -17.69
CA ALA A 71 -4.82 -8.59 -18.74
C ALA A 71 -5.00 -7.74 -20.01
#